data_AF-A0A3B0QAA8-F1
#
_entry.id   AF-A0A3B0QAA8-F1
#
_cell.length_a   1.000
_cell.length_b   1.000
_cell.length_c   1.000
_cell.angle_alpha   90.00
_cell.angle_beta   90.00
_cell.angle_gamma   90.00
#
_symmetry.space_group_name_H-M   'P 1'
#
loop_
_entity.id
_entity.type
_entity.pdbx_description
1 polymer ?
#
loop_
_entity_poly.entity_id
_entity_poly.type
_entity_poly.pdbx_seq_one_letter_code
_entity_poly.pdbx_strand_id
1 'polypeptide(L)' 'MLICTDKNVKLKDGALANVAPTVLDYIKVAQPKEMDQDSLLVK' A
#
# COMPACT_ATOMS: atom_id res chain seq x y z
N MET A 1 11.86 4.47 -3.89
CA MET A 1 11.36 3.77 -5.10
C MET A 1 10.84 2.43 -4.63
N LEU A 2 9.52 2.22 -4.60
CA LEU A 2 8.95 0.90 -4.29
C LEU A 2 9.10 0.05 -5.55
N ILE A 3 10.07 -0.86 -5.56
CA ILE A 3 10.27 -1.78 -6.67
C ILE A 3 9.32 -2.95 -6.43
N CYS A 4 8.09 -2.85 -6.93
CA CYS A 4 7.16 -3.97 -6.96
C CYS A 4 7.58 -4.90 -8.12
N THR A 5 8.22 -6.02 -7.79
CA THR A 5 8.59 -7.07 -8.75
C THR A 5 7.41 -7.94 -9.18
N ASP A 6 6.28 -7.83 -8.50
CA ASP A 6 5.07 -8.57 -8.77
C ASP A 6 4.30 -7.98 -9.97
N LYS A 7 4.29 -8.71 -11.08
CA LYS A 7 3.66 -8.33 -12.36
C LYS A 7 2.14 -8.15 -12.30
N ASN A 8 1.50 -8.43 -11.17
CA ASN A 8 0.03 -8.40 -11.02
C ASN A 8 -0.45 -7.37 -9.99
N VAL A 9 0.42 -6.51 -9.47
CA VAL A 9 0.01 -5.47 -8.53
C VAL A 9 -0.51 -4.27 -9.32
N LYS A 10 -1.83 -4.11 -9.33
CA LYS A 10 -2.47 -2.88 -9.81
C LYS A 10 -2.45 -1.88 -8.66
N LEU A 11 -1.67 -0.82 -8.82
CA LEU A 11 -1.60 0.30 -7.89
C LEU A 11 -2.56 1.38 -8.38
N LYS A 12 -3.37 1.95 -7.49
CA LYS A 12 -4.08 3.21 -7.75
C LYS A 12 -3.09 4.37 -7.73
N ASP A 13 -3.42 5.45 -8.46
CA ASP A 13 -2.76 6.74 -8.28
C ASP A 13 -2.88 7.18 -6.83
N GLY A 14 -1.75 7.55 -6.23
CA GLY A 14 -1.66 7.90 -4.83
C GLY A 14 -0.36 8.60 -4.46
N ALA A 15 -0.24 9.03 -3.22
CA ALA A 15 0.93 9.74 -2.72
C ALA A 15 1.95 8.78 -2.09
N LEU A 16 3.16 9.28 -1.84
CA LEU A 16 4.22 8.56 -1.10
C LEU A 16 3.74 8.07 0.27
N ALA A 17 2.77 8.77 0.88
CA ALA A 17 2.20 8.42 2.17
C ALA A 17 1.36 7.13 2.14
N ASN A 18 0.84 6.72 0.99
CA ASN A 18 0.07 5.48 0.84
C ASN A 18 0.97 4.23 0.73
N VAL A 19 2.30 4.39 0.64
CA VAL A 19 3.25 3.28 0.56
C VAL A 19 3.25 2.43 1.85
N ALA A 20 3.32 3.08 3.01
CA ALA A 20 3.33 2.40 4.29
C ALA A 20 2.05 1.56 4.56
N PRO A 21 0.82 2.06 4.33
CA PRO A 21 -0.39 1.26 4.47
C PRO A 21 -0.48 0.14 3.42
N THR A 22 0.04 0.37 2.21
CA THR A 22 0.13 -0.66 1.17
C THR A 22 1.03 -1.84 1.60
N VAL A 23 2.16 -1.55 2.24
CA VAL A 23 3.06 -2.59 2.75
C VAL A 23 2.44 -3.34 3.93
N LEU A 24 1.74 -2.64 4.82
CA LEU A 24 1.02 -3.27 5.94
C LEU A 24 -0.07 -4.24 5.43
N ASP A 25 -0.83 -3.83 4.41
CA ASP A 25 -1.84 -4.68 3.75
C ASP A 25 -1.20 -5.92 3.09
N TYR A 26 -0.03 -5.75 2.45
CA TYR A 26 0.72 -6.86 1.86
C TYR A 26 1.22 -7.88 2.90
N ILE A 27 1.67 -7.39 4.06
CA ILE A 27 2.15 -8.22 5.18
C ILE A 27 0.96 -8.72 6.05
N LYS A 28 -0.29 -8.37 5.70
CA LYS A 28 -1.52 -8.72 6.44
C LYS A 28 -1.51 -8.24 7.89
N VAL A 29 -0.95 -7.07 8.14
CA VAL A 29 -0.94 -6.40 9.44
C VAL A 29 -2.01 -5.33 9.44
N ALA A 30 -2.76 -5.22 10.53
CA ALA A 30 -3.77 -4.18 10.67
C ALA A 30 -3.13 -2.78 10.65
N GLN A 31 -3.68 -1.90 9.84
CA GLN A 31 -3.25 -0.51 9.79
C GLN A 31 -3.61 0.22 11.10
N PRO A 32 -2.67 0.92 11.74
CA PRO A 32 -2.95 1.71 12.94
C PRO A 32 -3.83 2.93 12.61
N LYS A 33 -4.64 3.36 13.58
CA LYS A 33 -5.57 4.51 13.48
C LYS A 33 -4.91 5.84 13.14
N GLU A 34 -3.59 5.95 13.32
CA GLU A 34 -2.80 7.15 13.08
C GLU A 34 -2.40 7.32 11.60
N MET A 35 -2.66 6.32 10.75
CA MET A 35 -2.38 6.42 9.32
C MET A 35 -3.61 6.88 8.55
N ASP A 36 -3.57 8.13 8.09
CA ASP A 36 -4.67 8.80 7.36
C ASP A 36 -4.85 8.33 5.90
N GLN A 37 -4.02 7.42 5.42
CA GLN A 37 -3.94 7.06 4.00
C GLN A 37 -4.29 5.60 3.77
N ASP A 38 -5.12 5.34 2.77
CA ASP A 38 -5.49 3.97 2.40
C ASP A 38 -4.40 3.27 1.59
N SER A 39 -4.43 1.92 1.60
CA SER A 39 -3.60 1.07 0.74
C SER A 39 -3.89 1.32 -0.74
N LEU A 40 -2.84 1.38 -1.57
CA LEU A 40 -2.94 1.53 -3.03
C LEU A 40 -3.19 0.21 -3.76
N LEU A 41 -3.15 -0.92 -3.04
CA LEU A 41 -3.40 -2.24 -3.61
C LEU A 41 -4.86 -2.35 -4.07
N VAL A 42 -5.06 -2.57 -5.37
CA VAL A 42 -6.36 -2.96 -5.93
C VAL A 42 -6.45 -4.48 -5.90
N LYS A 43 -7.43 -5.02 -5.16
CA LYS A 43 -7.82 -6.43 -5.22
C LYS A 43 -8.56 -6.77 -6.50
#